data_AF-A0ABC8J195-F1
#
_entry.id   AF-A0ABC8J195-F1
#
_cell.length_a   1.000
_cell.length_b   1.000
_cell.length_c   1.000
_cell.angle_alpha   90.00
_cell.angle_beta   90.00
_cell.angle_gamma   90.00
#
_symmetry.space_group_name_H-M   'P 1'
#
loop_
_entity.id
_entity.type
_entity.pdbx_description
1 polymer ?
#
loop_
_entity_poly.entity_id
_entity_poly.type
_entity_poly.pdbx_seq_one_letter_code
_entity_poly.pdbx_strand_id
1 'polypeptide(L)'
;MAAIIIRNTYTVVPAEPTWTGRFPLAEWDQVGTITHVPTIYFYDKPPDSFQGNIVETLQNSLSHALFHFYPLAGRLRWLPRGRLELDCNAAGVTLIEAESEAELSDFNKFLGTKEFEKLVPQVNYKTAIETIPLFLAQVTKFRCGRISLSVKVSHAVVDGQSALHFLSEWGRIARGEPLETVPFLDRKVLWAGEPLPPFASSPLYEGKEFEEPPLLIGETDCVEERKKETVVAMLKLSKSQLERLRSRANRSQYADPARGFTRYETVTGHVWRCACKARGHSPEQPTGLVICVDARNRVQPPLPAGYFGNATLDVVAASTSVGYI
;
A
#
# COMPACT_ATOMS: atom_id res chain seq x y z
N MET A 1 1.04 -22.37 15.02
CA MET A 1 1.50 -21.21 15.81
C MET A 1 0.65 -21.06 17.06
N ALA A 2 1.25 -20.62 18.17
CA ALA A 2 0.52 -20.25 19.38
C ALA A 2 -0.49 -19.12 19.09
N ALA A 3 -1.52 -19.02 19.93
CA ALA A 3 -2.51 -17.95 19.82
C ALA A 3 -1.86 -16.57 20.05
N ILE A 4 -2.33 -15.57 19.31
CA ILE A 4 -2.04 -14.16 19.61
C ILE A 4 -3.09 -13.71 20.60
N ILE A 5 -2.63 -13.22 21.75
CA ILE A 5 -3.48 -12.75 22.85
C ILE A 5 -3.41 -11.23 22.84
N ILE A 6 -4.53 -10.58 22.51
CA ILE A 6 -4.65 -9.13 22.62
C ILE A 6 -4.70 -8.78 24.12
N ARG A 7 -3.79 -7.92 24.56
CA ARG A 7 -3.71 -7.43 25.93
C ARG A 7 -4.53 -6.16 26.09
N ASN A 8 -4.28 -5.19 25.22
CA ASN A 8 -4.93 -3.89 25.26
C ASN A 8 -5.21 -3.35 23.86
N THR A 9 -6.19 -2.45 23.76
CA THR A 9 -6.48 -1.68 22.54
C THR A 9 -6.67 -0.22 22.94
N TYR A 10 -5.91 0.65 22.29
CA TYR A 10 -5.86 2.08 22.56
C TYR A 10 -6.37 2.85 21.36
N THR A 11 -7.08 3.95 21.62
CA THR A 11 -7.33 4.98 20.62
C THR A 11 -6.32 6.09 20.83
N VAL A 12 -5.46 6.33 19.84
CA VAL A 12 -4.42 7.36 19.89
C VAL A 12 -4.86 8.55 19.05
N VAL A 13 -4.97 9.72 19.68
CA VAL A 13 -5.36 10.98 19.04
C VAL A 13 -4.12 11.87 18.84
N PRO A 14 -4.18 12.91 17.99
CA PRO A 14 -3.09 13.88 17.87
C PRO A 14 -2.72 14.52 19.22
N ALA A 15 -1.43 14.77 19.44
CA ALA A 15 -0.91 15.31 20.70
C ALA A 15 -1.38 16.74 21.00
N GLU A 16 -1.73 17.49 19.95
CA GLU A 16 -2.17 18.88 20.02
C GLU A 16 -3.41 19.08 19.14
N PRO A 17 -4.21 20.14 19.34
CA PRO A 17 -5.32 20.49 18.46
C PRO A 17 -4.86 20.63 17.00
N THR A 18 -5.58 19.97 16.09
CA THR A 18 -5.31 19.99 14.65
C THR A 18 -6.45 20.68 13.90
N TRP A 19 -6.23 21.01 12.63
CA TRP A 19 -7.30 21.54 11.80
C TRP A 19 -8.46 20.53 11.71
N THR A 20 -9.68 21.01 11.94
CA THR A 20 -10.88 20.20 11.86
C THR A 20 -11.79 20.64 10.73
N GLY A 21 -12.32 19.69 9.96
CA GLY A 21 -13.29 20.00 8.91
C GLY A 21 -13.38 18.97 7.79
N ARG A 22 -14.15 19.33 6.76
CA ARG A 22 -14.32 18.55 5.54
C ARG A 22 -13.12 18.71 4.63
N PHE A 23 -12.51 17.59 4.28
CA PHE A 23 -11.27 17.54 3.52
C PHE A 23 -11.51 16.77 2.20
N PRO A 24 -11.49 17.43 1.03
CA PRO A 24 -11.74 16.77 -0.23
C PRO A 24 -10.60 15.82 -0.60
N LEU A 25 -10.96 14.71 -1.24
CA LEU A 25 -10.02 13.71 -1.75
C LEU A 25 -9.78 13.92 -3.25
N ALA A 26 -8.57 13.65 -3.72
CA ALA A 26 -8.26 13.67 -5.15
C ALA A 26 -8.94 12.50 -5.86
N GLU A 27 -8.92 12.48 -7.20
CA GLU A 27 -9.49 11.36 -7.97
C GLU A 27 -8.79 10.03 -7.63
N TRP A 28 -7.46 10.05 -7.51
CA TRP A 28 -6.64 8.87 -7.21
C TRP A 28 -6.85 8.29 -5.81
N ASP A 29 -7.41 9.06 -4.88
CA ASP A 29 -7.78 8.57 -3.55
C ASP A 29 -9.08 7.73 -3.58
N GLN A 30 -9.89 7.87 -4.63
CA GLN A 30 -11.26 7.37 -4.69
C GLN A 30 -11.41 6.17 -5.64
N VAL A 31 -10.34 5.76 -6.32
CA VAL A 31 -10.32 4.66 -7.30
C VAL A 31 -9.32 3.58 -6.90
N GLY A 32 -9.49 2.37 -7.45
CA GLY A 32 -8.63 1.24 -7.16
C GLY A 32 -8.82 0.71 -5.73
N THR A 33 -7.72 0.57 -4.99
CA THR A 33 -7.75 0.04 -3.63
C THR A 33 -8.14 1.12 -2.63
N ILE A 34 -9.26 0.95 -1.93
CA ILE A 34 -9.72 1.86 -0.86
C ILE A 34 -9.67 1.23 0.54
N THR A 35 -9.20 -0.02 0.63
CA THR A 35 -9.03 -0.76 1.88
C THR A 35 -7.66 -0.50 2.50
N HIS A 36 -7.37 -1.12 3.63
CA HIS A 36 -6.10 -0.99 4.32
C HIS A 36 -5.03 -1.89 3.74
N VAL A 37 -3.88 -1.31 3.40
CA VAL A 37 -2.69 -2.08 3.00
C VAL A 37 -1.87 -2.42 4.25
N PRO A 38 -1.56 -3.71 4.48
CA PRO A 38 -0.78 -4.14 5.63
C PRO A 38 0.73 -4.11 5.34
N THR A 39 1.52 -3.67 6.32
CA THR A 39 2.97 -3.92 6.38
C THR A 39 3.37 -4.41 7.76
N ILE A 40 4.44 -5.20 7.84
CA ILE A 40 4.89 -5.80 9.10
C ILE A 40 6.40 -5.66 9.20
N TYR A 41 6.83 -5.17 10.35
CA TYR A 41 8.23 -4.98 10.73
C TYR A 41 8.55 -5.94 11.85
N PHE A 42 9.69 -6.62 11.74
CA PHE A 42 10.21 -7.53 12.75
C PHE A 42 11.47 -6.95 13.36
N TYR A 43 11.51 -6.95 14.69
CA TYR A 43 12.62 -6.45 15.47
C TYR A 43 13.16 -7.58 16.35
N ASP A 44 14.48 -7.67 16.41
CA ASP A 44 15.14 -8.53 17.38
C ASP A 44 14.82 -8.08 18.81
N LYS A 45 15.13 -8.96 19.77
CA LYS A 45 14.97 -8.63 21.19
C LYS A 45 15.74 -7.33 21.46
N PRO A 46 15.10 -6.31 22.08
CA PRO A 46 15.82 -5.12 22.51
C PRO A 46 17.03 -5.47 23.37
N PRO A 47 18.14 -4.73 23.27
CA PRO A 47 19.31 -4.98 24.11
C PRO A 47 18.94 -4.81 25.58
N ASP A 48 19.62 -5.50 26.49
CA ASP A 48 19.30 -5.44 27.93
C ASP A 48 19.52 -4.02 28.52
N SER A 49 20.25 -3.14 27.81
CA SER A 49 20.39 -1.72 28.13
C SER A 49 19.14 -0.89 27.83
N PHE A 50 18.20 -1.40 27.02
CA PHE A 50 16.95 -0.71 26.72
C PHE A 50 16.01 -0.80 27.93
N GLN A 51 15.85 0.31 28.64
CA GLN A 51 14.96 0.44 29.81
C GLN A 51 13.59 1.05 29.45
N GLY A 52 13.35 1.34 28.17
CA GLY A 52 12.13 2.00 27.71
C GLY A 52 10.90 1.08 27.72
N ASN A 53 9.72 1.68 27.83
CA ASN A 53 8.46 0.97 27.60
C ASN A 53 8.06 1.11 26.13
N ILE A 54 8.11 0.00 25.38
CA ILE A 54 7.83 -0.02 23.93
C ILE A 54 6.44 0.53 23.62
N VAL A 55 5.43 0.08 24.37
CA VAL A 55 4.03 0.42 24.09
C VAL A 55 3.77 1.90 24.36
N GLU A 56 4.32 2.42 25.46
CA GLU A 56 4.25 3.85 25.80
C GLU A 56 5.01 4.71 24.78
N THR A 57 6.22 4.32 24.38
CA THR A 57 6.99 5.01 23.33
C THR A 57 6.21 5.05 22.02
N LEU A 58 5.60 3.93 21.60
CA LEU A 58 4.79 3.87 20.40
C LEU A 58 3.55 4.77 20.51
N GLN A 59 2.83 4.76 21.63
CA GLN A 59 1.65 5.62 21.85
C GLN A 59 2.01 7.10 21.78
N ASN A 60 3.01 7.54 22.55
CA ASN A 60 3.40 8.94 22.64
C ASN A 60 3.89 9.45 21.28
N SER A 61 4.82 8.73 20.66
CA SER A 61 5.36 9.11 19.35
C SER A 61 4.30 9.09 18.24
N LEU A 62 3.34 8.17 18.29
CA LEU A 62 2.24 8.12 17.33
C LEU A 62 1.32 9.34 17.51
N SER A 63 1.00 9.71 18.75
CA SER A 63 0.22 10.91 19.05
C SER A 63 0.88 12.17 18.51
N HIS A 64 2.20 12.31 18.69
CA HIS A 64 2.97 13.43 18.12
C HIS A 64 3.06 13.37 16.59
N ALA A 65 3.24 12.20 15.98
CA ALA A 65 3.23 12.06 14.52
C ALA A 65 1.87 12.47 13.92
N LEU A 66 0.76 12.08 14.56
CA LEU A 66 -0.59 12.43 14.12
C LEU A 66 -0.88 13.92 14.18
N PHE A 67 -0.12 14.73 14.92
CA PHE A 67 -0.23 16.19 14.82
C PHE A 67 0.16 16.68 13.42
N HIS A 68 1.29 16.20 12.90
CA HIS A 68 1.77 16.57 11.56
C HIS A 68 0.98 15.87 10.43
N PHE A 69 0.49 14.66 10.70
CA PHE A 69 -0.25 13.83 9.75
C PHE A 69 -1.72 13.67 10.15
N TYR A 70 -2.33 14.77 10.63
CA TYR A 70 -3.68 14.77 11.17
C TYR A 70 -4.78 14.18 10.29
N PRO A 71 -4.69 14.17 8.94
CA PRO A 71 -5.67 13.48 8.11
C PRO A 71 -5.84 11.99 8.48
N LEU A 72 -4.77 11.32 8.95
CA LEU A 72 -4.84 9.90 9.36
C LEU A 72 -5.68 9.66 10.61
N ALA A 73 -5.87 10.68 11.45
CA ALA A 73 -6.72 10.60 12.64
C ALA A 73 -8.21 10.88 12.32
N GLY A 74 -8.56 11.14 11.06
CA GLY A 74 -9.92 11.40 10.62
C GLY A 74 -10.74 10.15 10.31
N ARG A 75 -11.89 10.35 9.65
CA ARG A 75 -12.79 9.29 9.19
C ARG A 75 -13.32 9.58 7.80
N LEU A 76 -13.54 8.55 6.98
CA LEU A 76 -14.14 8.73 5.66
C LEU A 76 -15.65 8.91 5.76
N ARG A 77 -16.23 9.58 4.76
CA ARG A 77 -17.68 9.70 4.58
C ARG A 77 -18.04 9.54 3.10
N TRP A 78 -19.17 8.90 2.84
CA TRP A 78 -19.76 8.82 1.51
C TRP A 78 -20.39 10.15 1.09
N LEU A 79 -20.16 10.49 -0.17
CA LEU A 79 -20.86 11.54 -0.91
C LEU A 79 -21.74 10.92 -1.99
N PRO A 80 -22.67 11.70 -2.58
CA PRO A 80 -23.44 11.25 -3.73
C PRO A 80 -22.54 10.72 -4.86
N ARG A 81 -23.08 9.81 -5.68
CA ARG A 81 -22.39 9.22 -6.84
C ARG A 81 -21.13 8.41 -6.49
N GLY A 82 -21.09 7.82 -5.29
CA GLY A 82 -20.00 6.93 -4.87
C GLY A 82 -18.69 7.66 -4.57
N ARG A 83 -18.73 8.98 -4.40
CA ARG A 83 -17.58 9.80 -4.04
C ARG A 83 -17.26 9.67 -2.55
N LEU A 84 -16.02 9.93 -2.18
CA LEU A 84 -15.57 9.97 -0.79
C LEU A 84 -14.98 11.33 -0.46
N GLU A 85 -15.09 11.70 0.80
CA GLU A 85 -14.34 12.80 1.39
C GLU A 85 -13.90 12.41 2.80
N LEU A 86 -12.89 13.12 3.30
CA LEU A 86 -12.32 12.90 4.61
C LEU A 86 -12.89 13.90 5.62
N ASP A 87 -13.29 13.40 6.78
CA ASP A 87 -13.62 14.20 7.95
C ASP A 87 -12.40 14.26 8.87
N CYS A 88 -11.68 15.38 8.85
CA CYS A 88 -10.58 15.63 9.79
C CYS A 88 -11.21 15.99 11.14
N ASN A 89 -11.55 14.98 11.94
CA ASN A 89 -12.26 15.14 13.21
C ASN A 89 -11.43 14.69 14.43
N ALA A 90 -10.16 14.34 14.22
CA ALA A 90 -9.25 13.87 15.25
C ALA A 90 -9.78 12.69 16.09
N ALA A 91 -10.68 11.86 15.54
CA ALA A 91 -11.22 10.66 16.19
C ALA A 91 -10.14 9.61 16.51
N GLY A 92 -8.93 9.78 15.96
CA GLY A 92 -7.74 9.02 16.32
C GLY A 92 -7.62 7.70 15.56
N VAL A 93 -6.57 6.98 15.89
CA VAL A 93 -6.17 5.72 15.25
C VAL A 93 -6.12 4.60 16.28
N THR A 94 -6.10 3.34 15.83
CA THR A 94 -6.05 2.19 16.74
C THR A 94 -4.62 1.70 16.94
N LEU A 95 -4.21 1.52 18.19
CA LEU A 95 -2.99 0.79 18.56
C LEU A 95 -3.36 -0.42 19.42
N ILE A 96 -2.89 -1.60 19.04
CA ILE A 96 -3.16 -2.86 19.73
C ILE A 96 -1.85 -3.37 20.35
N GLU A 97 -1.90 -3.70 21.63
CA GLU A 97 -0.84 -4.42 22.32
C GLU A 97 -1.23 -5.90 22.38
N ALA A 98 -0.34 -6.78 21.93
CA ALA A 98 -0.56 -8.21 21.93
C ALA A 98 0.68 -9.00 22.35
N GLU A 99 0.47 -10.25 22.74
CA GLU A 99 1.52 -11.20 23.08
C GLU A 99 1.30 -12.53 22.36
N SER A 100 2.38 -13.28 22.16
CA SER A 100 2.35 -14.63 21.60
C SER A 100 3.38 -15.54 22.25
N GLU A 101 2.95 -16.76 22.59
CA GLU A 101 3.84 -17.83 23.07
C GLU A 101 4.68 -18.46 21.95
N ALA A 102 4.52 -18.01 20.70
CA ALA A 102 5.32 -18.48 19.58
C ALA A 102 6.76 -17.95 19.67
N GLU A 103 7.72 -18.75 19.21
CA GLU A 103 9.09 -18.30 19.01
C GLU A 103 9.28 -17.74 17.60
N LEU A 104 10.03 -16.64 17.52
CA LEU A 104 10.18 -15.86 16.30
C LEU A 104 11.33 -16.41 15.41
N SER A 105 11.62 -17.72 15.45
CA SER A 105 12.85 -18.32 14.88
C SER A 105 12.77 -18.70 13.39
N ASP A 106 11.60 -18.64 12.75
CA ASP A 106 11.37 -19.22 11.41
C ASP A 106 10.74 -18.25 10.37
N PHE A 107 11.01 -16.94 10.43
CA PHE A 107 10.31 -15.90 9.61
C PHE A 107 10.40 -16.05 8.10
N ASN A 108 11.50 -16.59 7.60
CA ASN A 108 11.66 -16.82 6.16
C ASN A 108 10.64 -17.82 5.59
N LYS A 109 10.02 -18.66 6.43
CA LYS A 109 9.05 -19.69 6.02
C LYS A 109 7.60 -19.19 6.03
N PHE A 110 7.30 -18.13 6.76
CA PHE A 110 5.91 -17.72 6.98
C PHE A 110 5.39 -16.76 5.91
N LEU A 111 6.25 -16.06 5.15
CA LEU A 111 5.81 -14.92 4.32
C LEU A 111 4.74 -15.36 3.31
N GLY A 112 3.53 -14.80 3.46
CA GLY A 112 2.37 -15.10 2.61
C GLY A 112 1.40 -16.16 3.14
N THR A 113 1.57 -16.69 4.35
CA THR A 113 0.66 -17.68 4.92
C THR A 113 -0.47 -17.06 5.76
N LYS A 114 -1.59 -17.79 5.95
CA LYS A 114 -2.76 -17.34 6.75
C LYS A 114 -2.40 -17.00 8.20
N GLU A 115 -1.29 -17.54 8.70
CA GLU A 115 -0.79 -17.26 10.04
C GLU A 115 -0.34 -15.81 10.22
N PHE A 116 0.13 -15.15 9.16
CA PHE A 116 0.50 -13.73 9.20
C PHE A 116 -0.70 -12.82 9.39
N GLU A 117 -1.88 -13.22 8.91
CA GLU A 117 -3.10 -12.42 9.07
C GLU A 117 -3.41 -12.16 10.54
N LYS A 118 -3.04 -13.09 11.43
CA LYS A 118 -3.25 -12.94 12.88
C LYS A 118 -2.35 -11.87 13.51
N LEU A 119 -1.19 -11.58 12.91
CA LEU A 119 -0.26 -10.55 13.37
C LEU A 119 -0.69 -9.14 12.99
N VAL A 120 -1.72 -9.01 12.15
CA VAL A 120 -2.17 -7.73 11.61
C VAL A 120 -3.56 -7.39 12.15
N PRO A 121 -3.83 -6.13 12.55
CA PRO A 121 -5.16 -5.70 12.97
C PRO A 121 -6.23 -6.10 11.96
N GLN A 122 -7.36 -6.63 12.43
CA GLN A 122 -8.49 -6.96 11.56
C GLN A 122 -9.41 -5.74 11.42
N VAL A 123 -9.93 -5.53 10.20
CA VAL A 123 -10.83 -4.41 9.89
C VAL A 123 -12.14 -5.00 9.36
N ASN A 124 -13.25 -4.65 10.00
CA ASN A 124 -14.57 -5.08 9.56
C ASN A 124 -15.17 -4.04 8.59
N TYR A 125 -14.97 -4.22 7.28
CA TYR A 125 -15.51 -3.30 6.26
C TYR A 125 -17.04 -3.34 6.11
N LYS A 126 -17.76 -4.15 6.90
CA LYS A 126 -19.23 -4.13 6.95
C LYS A 126 -19.79 -3.09 7.92
N THR A 127 -18.95 -2.52 8.78
CA THR A 127 -19.38 -1.43 9.67
C THR A 127 -19.47 -0.12 8.90
N ALA A 128 -20.18 0.85 9.49
CA ALA A 128 -20.31 2.17 8.88
C ALA A 128 -18.92 2.81 8.69
N ILE A 129 -18.68 3.41 7.53
CA ILE A 129 -17.34 3.85 7.11
C ILE A 129 -16.76 4.91 8.06
N GLU A 130 -17.62 5.74 8.66
CA GLU A 130 -17.30 6.76 9.64
C GLU A 130 -16.77 6.19 10.97
N THR A 131 -16.96 4.90 11.22
CA THR A 131 -16.45 4.21 12.42
C THR A 131 -15.09 3.57 12.20
N ILE A 132 -14.67 3.41 10.93
CA ILE A 132 -13.44 2.69 10.57
C ILE A 132 -12.24 3.64 10.68
N PRO A 133 -11.26 3.38 11.57
CA PRO A 133 -10.02 4.14 11.63
C PRO A 133 -9.22 4.00 10.34
N LEU A 134 -8.51 5.05 9.92
CA LEU A 134 -7.69 5.04 8.69
C LEU A 134 -6.31 4.43 8.89
N PHE A 135 -5.89 4.33 10.15
CA PHE A 135 -4.63 3.73 10.55
C PHE A 135 -4.86 2.80 11.74
N LEU A 136 -4.28 1.61 11.67
CA LEU A 136 -4.25 0.65 12.75
C LEU A 136 -2.84 0.10 12.89
N ALA A 137 -2.35 -0.02 14.11
CA ALA A 137 -1.08 -0.66 14.42
C ALA A 137 -1.28 -1.76 15.47
N GLN A 138 -0.49 -2.82 15.38
CA GLN A 138 -0.40 -3.85 16.42
C GLN A 138 1.05 -4.15 16.72
N VAL A 139 1.44 -3.97 17.98
CA VAL A 139 2.71 -4.44 18.51
C VAL A 139 2.48 -5.79 19.18
N THR A 140 3.23 -6.80 18.75
CA THR A 140 3.16 -8.16 19.31
C THR A 140 4.50 -8.54 19.91
N LYS A 141 4.53 -8.83 21.21
CA LYS A 141 5.71 -9.34 21.91
C LYS A 141 5.68 -10.87 21.93
N PHE A 142 6.81 -11.48 21.56
CA PHE A 142 6.93 -12.93 21.48
C PHE A 142 7.68 -13.49 22.70
N ARG A 143 7.51 -14.78 22.99
CA ARG A 143 8.18 -15.46 24.11
C ARG A 143 9.70 -15.28 24.12
N CYS A 144 10.32 -15.26 22.94
CA CYS A 144 11.76 -15.04 22.77
C CYS A 144 12.22 -13.57 22.97
N GLY A 145 11.31 -12.66 23.31
CA GLY A 145 11.59 -11.23 23.51
C GLY A 145 11.66 -10.39 22.23
N ARG A 146 11.61 -11.04 21.06
CA ARG A 146 11.47 -10.36 19.76
C ARG A 146 10.07 -9.71 19.62
N ILE A 147 9.96 -8.75 18.70
CA ILE A 147 8.76 -7.94 18.53
C ILE A 147 8.37 -7.90 17.05
N SER A 148 7.08 -7.90 16.77
CA SER A 148 6.56 -7.47 15.48
C SER A 148 5.71 -6.21 15.64
N LEU A 149 5.89 -5.24 14.75
CA LEU A 149 4.99 -4.11 14.57
C LEU A 149 4.32 -4.26 13.22
N SER A 150 3.03 -4.55 13.22
CA SER A 150 2.22 -4.50 12.00
C SER A 150 1.43 -3.20 11.95
N VAL A 151 1.25 -2.69 10.74
CA VAL A 151 0.46 -1.49 10.49
C VAL A 151 -0.46 -1.75 9.30
N LYS A 152 -1.62 -1.10 9.32
CA LYS A 152 -2.62 -1.08 8.27
C LYS A 152 -3.00 0.37 8.03
N VAL A 153 -2.79 0.84 6.81
CA VAL A 153 -3.08 2.23 6.42
C VAL A 153 -4.08 2.22 5.27
N SER A 154 -5.15 3.00 5.38
CA SER A 154 -6.19 3.08 4.37
C SER A 154 -5.63 3.68 3.08
N HIS A 155 -5.71 2.89 2.01
CA HIS A 155 -5.27 3.32 0.68
C HIS A 155 -6.23 4.36 0.07
N ALA A 156 -7.42 4.56 0.67
CA ALA A 156 -8.33 5.64 0.29
C ALA A 156 -7.81 7.04 0.67
N VAL A 157 -6.76 7.13 1.49
CA VAL A 157 -6.19 8.44 1.88
C VAL A 157 -4.71 8.58 1.55
N VAL A 158 -3.96 7.50 1.36
CA VAL A 158 -2.53 7.56 0.99
C VAL A 158 -2.14 6.39 0.10
N ASP A 159 -1.23 6.62 -0.83
CA ASP A 159 -0.54 5.53 -1.53
C ASP A 159 0.64 4.99 -0.69
N GLY A 160 1.32 3.96 -1.20
CA GLY A 160 2.45 3.33 -0.52
C GLY A 160 3.60 4.29 -0.18
N GLN A 161 3.87 5.32 -1.01
CA GLN A 161 4.94 6.28 -0.72
C GLN A 161 4.57 7.18 0.45
N SER A 162 3.36 7.74 0.45
CA SER A 162 2.89 8.56 1.58
C SER A 162 2.74 7.73 2.86
N ALA A 163 2.31 6.48 2.78
CA ALA A 163 2.28 5.59 3.94
C ALA A 163 3.69 5.36 4.52
N LEU A 164 4.69 5.09 3.68
CA LEU A 164 6.08 4.93 4.14
C LEU A 164 6.69 6.22 4.68
N HIS A 165 6.32 7.38 4.11
CA HIS A 165 6.69 8.68 4.64
C HIS A 165 6.21 8.83 6.09
N PHE A 166 4.92 8.59 6.35
CA PHE A 166 4.39 8.61 7.72
C PHE A 166 5.11 7.65 8.67
N LEU A 167 5.31 6.39 8.25
CA LEU A 167 5.98 5.38 9.09
C LEU A 167 7.45 5.74 9.40
N SER A 168 8.14 6.33 8.43
CA SER A 168 9.50 6.84 8.62
C SER A 168 9.53 7.96 9.66
N GLU A 169 8.68 8.98 9.48
CA GLU A 169 8.60 10.12 10.40
C GLU A 169 8.14 9.71 11.81
N TRP A 170 7.20 8.77 11.92
CA TRP A 170 6.80 8.20 13.20
C TRP A 170 8.01 7.55 13.91
N GLY A 171 8.80 6.77 13.19
CA GLY A 171 10.04 6.20 13.71
C GLY A 171 11.07 7.25 14.15
N ARG A 172 11.20 8.36 13.41
CA ARG A 172 12.07 9.49 13.77
C ARG A 172 11.62 10.18 15.06
N ILE A 173 10.33 10.51 15.13
CA ILE A 173 9.71 11.12 16.31
C ILE A 173 9.86 10.21 17.54
N ALA A 174 9.71 8.89 17.37
CA ALA A 174 9.95 7.94 18.45
C ALA A 174 11.38 7.93 18.99
N ARG A 175 12.36 8.41 18.22
CA ARG A 175 13.76 8.61 18.65
C ARG A 175 14.04 10.03 19.16
N GLY A 176 13.04 10.92 19.18
CA GLY A 176 13.21 12.33 19.53
C GLY A 176 13.91 13.15 18.43
N GLU A 177 13.94 12.66 17.19
CA GLU A 177 14.49 13.38 16.05
C GLU A 177 13.44 14.32 15.44
N PRO A 178 13.85 15.45 14.85
CA PRO A 178 12.93 16.29 14.07
C PRO A 178 12.48 15.57 12.79
N LEU A 179 11.39 16.07 12.21
CA LEU A 179 10.90 15.63 10.91
C LEU A 179 12.00 15.79 9.85
N GLU A 180 12.14 14.79 8.99
CA GLU A 180 13.03 14.89 7.82
C GLU A 180 12.32 15.60 6.67
N THR A 181 11.07 15.24 6.40
CA THR A 181 10.23 15.88 5.38
C THR A 181 8.89 16.26 5.98
N VAL A 182 8.56 17.55 5.96
CA VAL A 182 7.26 18.05 6.40
C VAL A 182 6.17 17.61 5.41
N PRO A 183 5.04 17.03 5.86
CA PRO A 183 3.99 16.62 4.94
C PRO A 183 3.28 17.82 4.32
N PHE A 184 3.15 17.80 2.99
CA PHE A 184 2.31 18.70 2.23
C PHE A 184 0.92 18.08 2.10
N LEU A 185 -0.03 18.64 2.84
CA LEU A 185 -1.35 18.04 3.02
C LEU A 185 -2.39 18.54 2.01
N ASP A 186 -2.24 19.72 1.43
CA ASP A 186 -3.26 20.33 0.57
C ASP A 186 -3.43 19.58 -0.76
N ARG A 187 -4.52 18.82 -0.88
CA ARG A 187 -4.80 18.00 -2.08
C ARG A 187 -5.32 18.81 -3.27
N LYS A 188 -5.54 20.11 -3.13
CA LYS A 188 -5.88 20.99 -4.26
C LYS A 188 -4.79 21.06 -5.32
N VAL A 189 -3.55 20.71 -4.97
CA VAL A 189 -2.47 20.53 -5.95
C VAL A 189 -2.78 19.45 -7.00
N LEU A 190 -3.69 18.52 -6.68
CA LEU A 190 -4.26 17.53 -7.61
C LEU A 190 -5.77 17.79 -7.87
N TRP A 191 -6.20 19.05 -7.73
CA TRP A 191 -7.57 19.51 -7.98
C TRP A 191 -8.65 18.73 -7.21
N ALA A 192 -8.33 18.29 -5.98
CA ALA A 192 -9.29 17.59 -5.13
C ALA A 192 -10.55 18.43 -4.89
N GLY A 193 -11.70 17.92 -5.36
CA GLY A 193 -12.99 18.60 -5.24
C GLY A 193 -13.15 19.84 -6.14
N GLU A 194 -12.23 20.06 -7.09
CA GLU A 194 -12.23 21.21 -7.99
C GLU A 194 -12.22 20.75 -9.46
N PRO A 195 -12.83 21.52 -10.39
CA PRO A 195 -12.71 21.21 -11.80
C PRO A 195 -11.27 21.41 -12.28
N LEU A 196 -10.82 20.56 -13.21
CA LEU A 196 -9.55 20.75 -13.89
C LEU A 196 -9.56 22.04 -14.73
N PRO A 197 -8.40 22.68 -14.94
CA PRO A 197 -8.29 23.78 -15.89
C PRO A 197 -8.69 23.32 -17.30
N PRO A 198 -9.15 24.25 -18.17
CA PRO A 198 -9.54 23.90 -19.53
C PRO A 198 -8.34 23.33 -20.31
N PHE A 199 -8.56 22.19 -20.96
CA PHE A 199 -7.56 21.57 -21.80
C PHE A 199 -7.39 22.36 -23.11
N ALA A 200 -6.14 22.55 -23.56
CA ALA A 200 -5.83 23.23 -24.81
C ALA A 200 -6.35 22.48 -26.06
N SER A 201 -6.50 21.16 -25.94
CA SER A 201 -7.13 20.29 -26.93
C SER A 201 -7.99 19.25 -26.22
N SER A 202 -9.04 18.75 -26.87
CA SER A 202 -9.86 17.67 -26.32
C SER A 202 -8.98 16.46 -26.02
N PRO A 203 -8.99 15.93 -24.78
CA PRO A 203 -8.22 14.75 -24.44
C PRO A 203 -8.73 13.55 -25.23
N LEU A 204 -7.80 12.80 -25.83
CA LEU A 204 -8.09 11.49 -26.40
C LEU A 204 -8.11 10.47 -25.26
N TYR A 205 -9.28 9.90 -24.97
CA TYR A 205 -9.44 8.85 -23.98
C TYR A 205 -9.26 7.49 -24.64
N GLU A 206 -8.01 7.09 -24.88
CA GLU A 206 -7.64 5.81 -25.50
C GLU A 206 -6.88 4.88 -24.53
N GLY A 207 -6.90 5.20 -23.23
CA GLY A 207 -6.19 4.43 -22.20
C GLY A 207 -6.87 3.07 -21.94
N LYS A 208 -6.09 1.99 -21.99
CA LYS A 208 -6.57 0.63 -21.66
C LYS A 208 -6.96 0.47 -20.20
N GLU A 209 -6.52 1.38 -19.34
CA GLU A 209 -6.89 1.49 -17.94
C GLU A 209 -8.36 1.86 -17.71
N PHE A 210 -9.05 2.39 -18.74
CA PHE A 210 -10.49 2.69 -18.68
C PHE A 210 -11.35 1.53 -19.19
N GLU A 211 -10.74 0.49 -19.77
CA GLU A 211 -11.44 -0.71 -20.21
C GLU A 211 -11.57 -1.72 -19.06
N GLU A 212 -12.63 -2.53 -19.08
CA GLU A 212 -12.75 -3.63 -18.12
C GLU A 212 -11.64 -4.68 -18.36
N PRO A 213 -11.07 -5.27 -17.31
CA PRO A 213 -10.10 -6.35 -17.46
C PRO A 213 -10.69 -7.50 -18.28
N PRO A 214 -9.90 -8.13 -19.17
CA PRO A 214 -10.42 -9.18 -20.02
C PRO A 214 -10.86 -10.42 -19.22
N LEU A 215 -11.99 -11.00 -19.63
CA LEU A 215 -12.49 -12.27 -19.11
C LEU A 215 -11.79 -13.46 -19.79
N LEU A 216 -11.92 -14.65 -19.18
CA LEU A 216 -11.52 -15.88 -19.84
C LEU A 216 -12.41 -16.12 -21.07
N ILE A 217 -11.81 -16.57 -22.18
CA ILE A 217 -12.55 -16.88 -23.40
C ILE A 217 -13.60 -17.95 -23.10
N GLY A 218 -14.85 -17.65 -23.44
CA GLY A 218 -16.00 -18.52 -23.19
C GLY A 218 -16.77 -18.19 -21.91
N GLU A 219 -16.22 -17.33 -21.05
CA GLU A 219 -16.87 -16.91 -19.80
C GLU A 219 -17.53 -15.53 -19.93
N THR A 220 -18.64 -15.35 -19.23
CA THR A 220 -19.38 -14.06 -19.18
C THR A 220 -19.05 -13.21 -17.96
N ASP A 221 -18.39 -13.78 -16.96
CA ASP A 221 -17.93 -13.08 -15.76
C ASP A 221 -16.65 -13.72 -15.17
N CYS A 222 -16.18 -13.21 -14.03
CA CYS A 222 -15.01 -13.72 -13.31
C CYS A 222 -15.34 -14.28 -11.90
N VAL A 223 -16.60 -14.62 -11.62
CA VAL A 223 -17.05 -15.10 -10.31
C VAL A 223 -16.38 -16.42 -9.95
N GLU A 224 -16.36 -17.39 -10.85
CA GLU A 224 -15.74 -18.70 -10.59
C GLU A 224 -14.22 -18.57 -10.40
N GLU A 225 -13.54 -17.74 -11.21
CA GLU A 225 -12.11 -17.46 -11.03
C GLU A 225 -11.80 -16.84 -9.66
N ARG A 226 -12.66 -15.93 -9.17
CA ARG A 226 -12.49 -15.29 -7.84
C ARG A 226 -12.73 -16.23 -6.66
N LYS A 227 -13.40 -17.37 -6.86
CA LYS A 227 -13.64 -18.38 -5.81
C LYS A 227 -12.50 -19.38 -5.66
N LYS A 228 -11.61 -19.49 -6.66
CA LYS A 228 -10.53 -20.47 -6.66
C LYS A 228 -9.58 -20.23 -5.49
N GLU A 229 -9.10 -21.31 -4.89
CA GLU A 229 -8.09 -21.23 -3.85
C GLU A 229 -6.77 -20.72 -4.44
N THR A 230 -6.15 -19.76 -3.75
CA THR A 230 -4.87 -19.18 -4.11
C THR A 230 -3.85 -19.42 -3.02
N VAL A 231 -2.59 -19.58 -3.41
CA VAL A 231 -1.45 -19.68 -2.49
C VAL A 231 -0.43 -18.59 -2.80
N VAL A 232 0.23 -18.08 -1.77
CA VAL A 232 1.33 -17.12 -1.91
C VAL A 232 2.65 -17.86 -1.78
N ALA A 233 3.59 -17.57 -2.68
CA ALA A 233 4.95 -18.10 -2.63
C ALA A 233 5.97 -16.98 -2.84
N MET A 234 7.07 -17.04 -2.11
CA MET A 234 8.20 -16.13 -2.31
C MET A 234 9.24 -16.74 -3.25
N LEU A 235 9.52 -16.04 -4.35
CA LEU A 235 10.50 -16.46 -5.34
C LEU A 235 11.68 -15.48 -5.33
N LYS A 236 12.82 -15.93 -4.80
CA LYS A 236 14.04 -15.12 -4.72
C LYS A 236 14.78 -15.13 -6.07
N LEU A 237 15.06 -13.94 -6.60
CA LEU A 237 15.98 -13.75 -7.74
C LEU A 237 17.33 -13.25 -7.23
N SER A 238 18.39 -14.00 -7.52
CA SER A 238 19.76 -13.54 -7.26
C SER A 238 20.15 -12.41 -8.21
N LYS A 239 21.18 -11.64 -7.84
CA LYS A 239 21.77 -10.61 -8.72
C LYS A 239 22.17 -11.19 -10.08
N SER A 240 22.84 -12.34 -10.10
CA SER A 240 23.27 -12.99 -11.34
C SER A 240 22.11 -13.48 -12.20
N GLN A 241 21.03 -14.00 -11.59
CA GLN A 241 19.81 -14.37 -12.32
C GLN A 241 19.15 -13.14 -12.95
N LEU A 242 19.08 -12.03 -12.22
CA LEU A 242 18.51 -10.77 -12.71
C LEU A 242 19.32 -10.18 -13.87
N GLU A 243 20.65 -10.15 -13.74
CA GLU A 243 21.55 -9.68 -14.81
C GLU A 243 21.42 -10.53 -16.08
N ARG A 244 21.28 -11.85 -15.92
CA ARG A 244 21.04 -12.77 -17.04
C ARG A 244 19.68 -12.52 -17.71
N LEU A 245 18.61 -12.32 -16.92
CA LEU A 245 17.29 -11.98 -17.44
C LEU A 245 17.32 -10.66 -18.21
N ARG A 246 17.95 -9.63 -17.65
CA ARG A 246 18.06 -8.29 -18.25
C ARG A 246 18.87 -8.33 -19.54
N SER A 247 20.00 -9.02 -19.53
CA SER A 247 20.83 -9.22 -20.72
C SER A 247 20.08 -9.93 -21.83
N ARG A 248 19.24 -10.92 -21.50
CA ARG A 248 18.39 -11.61 -22.49
C ARG A 248 17.30 -10.69 -23.03
N ALA A 249 16.63 -9.91 -22.17
CA ALA A 249 15.60 -8.97 -22.58
C ALA A 249 16.16 -7.89 -23.52
N ASN A 250 17.35 -7.37 -23.25
CA ASN A 250 18.00 -6.33 -24.06
C ASN A 250 18.53 -6.83 -25.42
N ARG A 251 18.49 -8.14 -25.71
CA ARG A 251 18.75 -8.66 -27.07
C ARG A 251 17.52 -8.55 -27.99
N SER A 252 16.36 -8.19 -27.45
CA SER A 252 15.14 -7.99 -28.23
C SER A 252 15.26 -6.72 -29.07
N GLN A 253 14.72 -6.75 -30.28
CA GLN A 253 14.60 -5.56 -31.14
C GLN A 253 13.72 -4.45 -30.53
N TYR A 254 12.89 -4.78 -29.54
CA TYR A 254 12.02 -3.83 -28.83
C TYR A 254 12.72 -3.12 -27.66
N ALA A 255 13.99 -3.48 -27.37
CA ALA A 255 14.75 -2.79 -26.34
C ALA A 255 15.13 -1.39 -26.83
N ASP A 256 14.99 -0.39 -25.96
CA ASP A 256 15.55 0.94 -26.20
C ASP A 256 17.08 0.82 -26.38
N PRO A 257 17.66 1.22 -27.52
CA PRO A 257 19.08 1.03 -27.78
C PRO A 257 19.99 1.89 -26.90
N ALA A 258 19.49 3.00 -26.35
CA ALA A 258 20.26 3.91 -25.50
C ALA A 258 20.21 3.50 -24.01
N ARG A 259 19.08 2.94 -23.56
CA ARG A 259 18.83 2.67 -22.13
C ARG A 259 18.70 1.18 -21.79
N GLY A 260 18.16 0.39 -22.72
CA GLY A 260 17.65 -0.96 -22.48
C GLY A 260 16.48 -0.98 -21.49
N PHE A 261 16.05 -2.19 -21.11
CA PHE A 261 15.04 -2.40 -20.08
C PHE A 261 15.62 -2.22 -18.68
N THR A 262 14.80 -1.75 -17.75
CA THR A 262 15.05 -1.67 -16.31
C THR A 262 14.86 -3.03 -15.64
N ARG A 263 15.26 -3.11 -14.36
CA ARG A 263 14.98 -4.29 -13.53
C ARG A 263 13.49 -4.55 -13.40
N TYR A 264 12.68 -3.49 -13.22
CA TYR A 264 11.23 -3.61 -13.09
C TYR A 264 10.62 -4.14 -14.38
N GLU A 265 10.84 -3.49 -15.53
CA GLU A 265 10.32 -3.96 -16.83
C GLU A 265 10.73 -5.42 -17.13
N THR A 266 11.99 -5.77 -16.86
CA THR A 266 12.51 -7.12 -17.08
C THR A 266 11.82 -8.18 -16.19
N VAL A 267 11.75 -7.94 -14.88
CA VAL A 267 11.16 -8.90 -13.93
C VAL A 267 9.65 -9.00 -14.15
N THR A 268 8.98 -7.87 -14.31
CA THR A 268 7.54 -7.80 -14.57
C THR A 268 7.16 -8.54 -15.85
N GLY A 269 7.88 -8.30 -16.96
CA GLY A 269 7.68 -9.05 -18.19
C GLY A 269 7.97 -10.54 -18.06
N HIS A 270 9.00 -10.92 -17.28
CA HIS A 270 9.30 -12.32 -17.01
C HIS A 270 8.20 -13.01 -16.19
N VAL A 271 7.71 -12.38 -15.12
CA VAL A 271 6.61 -12.89 -14.29
C VAL A 271 5.34 -13.01 -15.10
N TRP A 272 4.99 -12.01 -15.92
CA TRP A 272 3.80 -12.04 -16.77
C TRP A 272 3.86 -13.23 -17.76
N ARG A 273 5.00 -13.44 -18.43
CA ARG A 273 5.21 -14.61 -19.31
C ARG A 273 5.09 -15.94 -18.55
N CYS A 274 5.68 -16.04 -17.35
CA CYS A 274 5.59 -17.25 -16.53
C CYS A 274 4.15 -17.52 -16.09
N ALA A 275 3.38 -16.50 -15.73
CA ALA A 275 1.98 -16.62 -15.37
C ALA A 275 1.12 -17.10 -16.54
N CYS A 276 1.32 -16.55 -17.76
CA CYS A 276 0.62 -17.03 -18.96
C CYS A 276 0.92 -18.50 -19.24
N LYS A 277 2.20 -18.92 -19.15
CA LYS A 277 2.60 -20.32 -19.34
C LYS A 277 2.00 -21.25 -18.28
N ALA A 278 2.01 -20.84 -17.01
CA ALA A 278 1.50 -21.65 -15.91
C ALA A 278 -0.03 -21.81 -15.96
N ARG A 279 -0.75 -20.80 -16.47
CA ARG A 279 -2.21 -20.84 -16.62
C ARG A 279 -2.69 -21.67 -17.82
N GLY A 280 -1.81 -21.96 -18.78
CA GLY A 280 -2.12 -22.86 -19.90
C GLY A 280 -3.25 -22.36 -20.80
N HIS A 281 -3.46 -21.05 -20.89
CA HIS A 281 -4.51 -20.47 -21.72
C HIS A 281 -4.25 -20.69 -23.22
N SER A 282 -5.30 -20.54 -24.05
CA SER A 282 -5.15 -20.47 -25.49
C SER A 282 -4.29 -19.26 -25.90
N PRO A 283 -3.56 -19.32 -27.04
CA PRO A 283 -2.72 -18.20 -27.50
C PRO A 283 -3.49 -16.88 -27.68
N GLU A 284 -4.78 -16.95 -28.00
CA GLU A 284 -5.65 -15.82 -28.26
C GLU A 284 -6.21 -15.18 -26.99
N GLN A 285 -6.10 -15.84 -25.83
CA GLN A 285 -6.62 -15.34 -24.55
C GLN A 285 -6.07 -13.95 -24.25
N PRO A 286 -6.91 -12.90 -24.19
CA PRO A 286 -6.47 -11.57 -23.81
C PRO A 286 -6.03 -11.55 -22.35
N THR A 287 -4.99 -10.78 -22.05
CA THR A 287 -4.43 -10.64 -20.71
C THR A 287 -4.04 -9.17 -20.48
N GLY A 288 -4.35 -8.65 -19.30
CA GLY A 288 -3.93 -7.33 -18.84
C GLY A 288 -3.00 -7.47 -17.65
N LEU A 289 -1.99 -6.59 -17.59
CA LEU A 289 -1.10 -6.43 -16.47
C LEU A 289 -1.18 -4.98 -15.98
N VAL A 290 -1.61 -4.82 -14.73
CA VAL A 290 -1.68 -3.52 -14.05
C VAL A 290 -0.31 -3.17 -13.48
N ILE A 291 0.13 -1.94 -13.72
CA ILE A 291 1.42 -1.39 -13.29
C ILE A 291 1.14 -0.10 -12.52
N CYS A 292 1.52 -0.06 -11.25
CA CYS A 292 1.41 1.14 -10.42
C CYS A 292 2.52 2.13 -10.79
N VAL A 293 2.16 3.38 -11.09
CA VAL A 293 3.07 4.44 -11.51
C VAL A 293 2.91 5.66 -10.61
N ASP A 294 3.99 6.02 -9.90
CA ASP A 294 4.04 7.23 -9.08
C ASP A 294 4.11 8.49 -9.95
N ALA A 295 3.10 9.34 -9.89
CA ALA A 295 2.97 10.54 -10.69
C ALA A 295 3.71 11.76 -10.11
N ARG A 296 4.22 11.71 -8.87
CA ARG A 296 4.80 12.88 -8.17
C ARG A 296 5.82 13.66 -9.01
N ASN A 297 6.73 12.94 -9.67
CA ASN A 297 7.78 13.53 -10.52
C ASN A 297 7.45 13.47 -12.03
N ARG A 298 6.21 13.11 -12.39
CA ARG A 298 5.75 12.95 -13.78
C ARG A 298 4.77 14.05 -14.20
N VAL A 299 4.02 14.61 -13.25
CA VAL A 299 3.21 15.80 -13.50
C VAL A 299 4.10 17.05 -13.62
N GLN A 300 3.61 18.06 -14.34
CA GLN A 300 4.28 19.35 -14.47
C GLN A 300 3.34 20.49 -14.02
N PRO A 301 3.73 21.28 -13.00
CA PRO A 301 4.95 21.12 -12.18
C PRO A 301 4.93 19.82 -11.34
N PRO A 302 6.10 19.29 -10.92
CA PRO A 302 6.15 18.16 -9.99
C PRO A 302 5.39 18.45 -8.69
N LEU A 303 4.87 17.40 -8.06
CA LEU A 303 4.23 17.54 -6.75
C LEU A 303 5.24 17.95 -5.68
N PRO A 304 4.81 18.69 -4.64
CA PRO A 304 5.69 19.09 -3.54
C PRO A 304 6.39 17.89 -2.87
N ALA A 305 7.66 18.09 -2.47
CA ALA A 305 8.44 17.11 -1.72
C ALA A 305 7.81 16.93 -0.33
N GLY A 306 6.99 15.88 -0.17
CA GLY A 306 6.16 15.67 1.02
C GLY A 306 4.67 15.57 0.74
N TYR A 307 4.22 15.64 -0.52
CA TYR A 307 2.82 15.42 -0.88
C TYR A 307 2.27 14.15 -0.20
N PHE A 308 1.23 14.32 0.60
CA PHE A 308 0.66 13.30 1.45
C PHE A 308 -0.77 12.92 1.00
N GLY A 309 -0.83 11.92 0.13
CA GLY A 309 -2.07 11.44 -0.49
C GLY A 309 -1.78 10.37 -1.52
N ASN A 310 -2.80 9.92 -2.25
CA ASN A 310 -2.54 9.12 -3.45
C ASN A 310 -2.05 10.02 -4.58
N ALA A 311 -0.88 9.68 -5.13
CA ALA A 311 -0.39 10.19 -6.40
C ALA A 311 0.15 9.04 -7.26
N THR A 312 -0.39 7.85 -7.07
CA THR A 312 -0.08 6.65 -7.84
C THR A 312 -1.28 6.31 -8.71
N LEU A 313 -1.05 6.08 -10.01
CA LEU A 313 -2.07 5.57 -10.91
C LEU A 313 -1.72 4.17 -11.39
N ASP A 314 -2.76 3.40 -11.73
CA ASP A 314 -2.63 2.09 -12.32
C ASP A 314 -2.72 2.21 -13.84
N VAL A 315 -1.64 1.84 -14.55
CA VAL A 315 -1.62 1.76 -16.02
C VAL A 315 -1.71 0.30 -16.46
N VAL A 316 -2.34 0.05 -17.61
CA VAL A 316 -2.55 -1.32 -18.11
C VAL A 316 -1.69 -1.60 -19.34
N ALA A 317 -0.80 -2.57 -19.23
CA ALA A 317 -0.21 -3.23 -20.38
C ALA A 317 -1.09 -4.41 -20.79
N ALA A 318 -1.51 -4.48 -22.06
CA ALA A 318 -2.35 -5.57 -22.54
C ALA A 318 -1.69 -6.33 -23.71
N SER A 319 -1.87 -7.64 -23.71
CA SER A 319 -1.37 -8.59 -24.71
C SER A 319 -2.28 -9.81 -24.75
N THR A 320 -2.07 -10.73 -25.69
CA THR A 320 -2.63 -12.07 -25.62
C THR A 320 -1.65 -13.05 -24.96
N SER A 321 -2.12 -14.24 -24.56
CA SER A 321 -1.37 -15.23 -23.79
C SER A 321 -0.28 -15.98 -24.57
N VAL A 322 0.05 -15.55 -25.79
CA VAL A 322 0.90 -16.26 -26.77
C VAL A 322 2.07 -16.99 -26.12
N GLY A 323 2.04 -18.32 -26.28
CA GLY A 323 2.93 -19.28 -25.63
C GLY A 323 4.38 -19.32 -26.13
N TYR A 324 4.80 -18.46 -27.05
CA TYR A 324 6.10 -18.59 -27.71
C TYR A 324 6.93 -17.29 -27.73
N ILE A 325 8.13 -17.38 -27.15
CA ILE A 325 9.39 -16.95 -27.79
C ILE A 325 10.45 -17.93 -27.33
#